data_AF-V5B7J1-F1
#
_entry.id   AF-V5B7J1-F1
#
_cell.length_a   1.000
_cell.length_b   1.000
_cell.length_c   1.000
_cell.angle_alpha   90.00
_cell.angle_beta   90.00
_cell.angle_gamma   90.00
#
_symmetry.space_group_name_H-M   'P 1'
#
loop_
_entity.id
_entity.type
_entity.pdbx_description
1 polymer ?
#
loop_
_entity_poly.entity_id
_entity_poly.type
_entity_poly.pdbx_seq_one_letter_code
_entity_poly.pdbx_strand_id
1 'polypeptide(L)' 'MHRGKLDQNEKLVQFSMLLEKVVVSTIEAGFMTKDLAICIKGMNHVTRGDYLNTQEFIHKLADELRKAYERSKI' A
#
# COMPACT_ATOMS: atom_id res chain seq x y z
N MET A 1 -11.00 10.16 1.96
CA MET A 1 -12.09 10.61 1.06
C MET A 1 -13.16 11.48 1.73
N HIS A 2 -13.73 11.11 2.89
CA HIS A 2 -14.84 11.86 3.51
C HIS A 2 -14.56 13.36 3.72
N ARG A 3 -13.43 13.71 4.36
CA ARG A 3 -13.02 15.11 4.58
C ARG A 3 -12.88 15.90 3.27
N GLY A 4 -12.24 15.31 2.26
CA GLY A 4 -12.09 15.91 0.93
C GLY A 4 -13.42 16.23 0.26
N LYS A 5 -14.44 15.37 0.39
CA LYS A 5 -15.79 15.63 -0.13
C LYS A 5 -16.47 16.80 0.59
N LEU A 6 -16.37 16.86 1.91
CA LEU A 6 -16.94 17.96 2.71
C LEU A 6 -16.27 19.30 2.41
N ASP A 7 -14.97 19.30 2.10
CA ASP A 7 -14.19 20.49 1.78
C ASP A 7 -14.22 20.88 0.30
N GLN A 8 -14.92 20.12 -0.56
CA GLN A 8 -14.80 20.24 -2.02
C GLN A 8 -13.33 20.19 -2.51
N ASN A 9 -12.48 19.44 -1.80
CA ASN A 9 -11.07 19.25 -2.10
C ASN A 9 -10.85 17.93 -2.84
N GLU A 10 -11.04 17.98 -4.16
CA GLU A 10 -10.87 16.82 -5.04
C GLU A 10 -9.45 16.25 -5.02
N LYS A 11 -8.42 17.09 -4.83
CA LYS A 11 -7.03 16.62 -4.71
C LYS A 11 -6.84 15.70 -3.51
N LEU A 12 -7.48 16.00 -2.38
CA LEU A 12 -7.45 15.15 -1.19
C LEU A 12 -8.22 13.84 -1.39
N VAL A 13 -9.33 13.88 -2.14
CA VAL A 13 -10.07 12.67 -2.52
C VAL A 13 -9.20 11.78 -3.41
N GLN A 14 -8.58 12.35 -4.44
CA GLN A 14 -7.68 11.64 -5.36
C GLN A 14 -6.46 11.07 -4.65
N PHE A 15 -5.82 11.83 -3.74
CA PHE A 15 -4.72 11.31 -2.91
C PHE A 15 -5.15 10.09 -2.09
N SER A 16 -6.34 10.13 -1.47
CA SER A 16 -6.85 9.00 -0.69
C SER A 16 -7.03 7.75 -1.57
N MET A 17 -7.63 7.92 -2.75
CA MET A 17 -7.83 6.82 -3.71
C MET A 17 -6.51 6.28 -4.24
N LEU A 18 -5.53 7.16 -4.49
CA LEU A 18 -4.20 6.76 -4.94
C LEU A 18 -3.49 5.92 -3.88
N LEU A 19 -3.56 6.33 -2.61
CA LEU A 19 -2.97 5.59 -1.50
C LEU A 19 -3.57 4.18 -1.38
N GLU A 20 -4.90 4.05 -1.44
CA GLU A 20 -5.58 2.74 -1.42
C GLU A 20 -5.11 1.85 -2.56
N LYS A 21 -5.03 2.41 -3.78
CA LYS A 21 -4.54 1.67 -4.95
C LYS A 21 -3.09 1.22 -4.80
N VAL A 22 -2.21 2.09 -4.30
CA VAL A 22 -0.79 1.77 -4.07
C VAL A 22 -0.65 0.63 -3.07
N VAL A 23 -1.42 0.65 -1.97
CA VAL A 23 -1.38 -0.40 -0.95
C VAL A 23 -1.75 -1.76 -1.56
N VAL A 24 -2.86 -1.83 -2.28
CA VAL A 24 -3.32 -3.08 -2.92
C VAL A 24 -2.29 -3.55 -3.95
N SER A 25 -1.85 -2.69 -4.87
CA SER A 25 -0.88 -3.07 -5.90
C SER A 25 0.49 -3.48 -5.33
N THR A 26 0.89 -2.94 -4.18
CA THR A 26 2.14 -3.35 -3.50
C THR A 26 2.04 -4.78 -2.97
N ILE A 27 0.89 -5.15 -2.39
CA ILE A 27 0.61 -6.51 -1.93
C ILE A 27 0.51 -7.48 -3.11
N GLU A 28 -0.20 -7.10 -4.18
CA GLU A 28 -0.31 -7.89 -5.42
C GLU A 28 1.05 -8.14 -6.09
N ALA A 29 2.00 -7.20 -5.95
CA ALA A 29 3.37 -7.35 -6.41
C ALA A 29 4.26 -8.22 -5.50
N GLY A 30 3.69 -8.82 -4.45
CA GLY A 30 4.37 -9.74 -3.54
C GLY A 30 5.02 -9.09 -2.32
N PHE A 31 4.91 -7.77 -2.14
CA PHE A 31 5.42 -7.08 -0.96
C PHE A 31 4.30 -6.96 0.07
N MET A 32 4.33 -7.80 1.11
CA MET A 32 3.25 -7.87 2.09
C MET A 32 3.77 -8.23 3.49
N THR A 33 2.92 -8.10 4.51
CA THR A 33 3.24 -8.49 5.89
C THR A 33 3.01 -10.00 6.13
N LYS A 34 3.54 -10.49 7.26
CA LYS A 34 3.56 -11.93 7.58
C LYS A 34 2.18 -12.58 7.60
N ASP A 35 1.18 -11.88 8.11
CA ASP A 35 -0.21 -12.32 8.16
C ASP A 35 -0.76 -12.63 6.76
N LEU A 36 -0.53 -11.75 5.78
CA LEU A 36 -0.93 -11.99 4.39
C LEU A 36 -0.13 -13.11 3.74
N ALA A 37 1.18 -13.20 4.01
CA ALA A 37 2.00 -14.30 3.52
C ALA A 37 1.51 -15.67 4.05
N ILE A 38 1.06 -15.72 5.31
CA ILE A 38 0.45 -16.92 5.91
C ILE A 38 -0.86 -17.28 5.20
N CYS A 39 -1.70 -16.30 4.84
CA CYS A 39 -2.92 -16.56 4.08
C CYS A 39 -2.65 -17.20 2.70
N ILE A 40 -1.52 -16.85 2.06
CA ILE A 40 -1.16 -17.37 0.73
C ILE A 40 -0.47 -18.73 0.80
N LYS A 41 0.50 -18.89 1.70
CA LYS A 41 1.38 -20.07 1.75
C LYS A 41 1.03 -21.09 2.82
N GLY A 42 0.22 -20.70 3.81
CA GLY A 42 -0.02 -21.48 5.03
C GLY A 42 1.12 -21.32 6.05
N MET A 43 0.77 -21.42 7.33
CA MET A 43 1.67 -21.06 8.45
C MET A 43 3.01 -21.82 8.45
N ASN A 44 3.01 -23.08 8.03
CA ASN A 44 4.20 -23.94 8.04
C ASN A 44 5.16 -23.70 6.86
N HIS A 45 4.74 -22.94 5.83
CA HIS A 45 5.51 -22.75 4.60
C HIS A 45 5.99 -21.30 4.41
N VAL A 46 5.72 -20.41 5.38
CA VAL A 46 6.19 -19.03 5.36
C VAL A 46 7.60 -18.94 5.93
N THR A 47 8.49 -18.35 5.16
CA THR A 47 9.87 -18.02 5.51
C THR A 47 10.06 -16.52 5.64
N ARG A 48 11.19 -16.07 6.23
CA ARG A 48 11.46 -14.63 6.43
C ARG A 48 11.51 -13.84 5.11
N GLY A 49 11.86 -14.47 3.99
CA GLY A 49 11.92 -13.85 2.67
C GLY A 49 10.55 -13.64 2.01
N ASP A 50 9.49 -14.22 2.57
CA ASP A 50 8.14 -14.17 1.98
C ASP A 50 7.34 -12.93 2.41
N TYR A 51 7.85 -12.16 3.37
CA TYR A 51 7.15 -11.01 3.92
C TYR A 51 8.10 -9.90 4.34
N LEU A 52 7.55 -8.71 4.52
CA LEU A 52 8.18 -7.55 5.11
C LEU A 52 7.73 -7.40 6.57
N ASN A 53 8.63 -6.92 7.43
CA ASN A 53 8.20 -6.45 8.75
C ASN A 53 7.43 -5.14 8.62
N THR A 54 6.81 -4.67 9.70
CA THR A 54 5.97 -3.47 9.69
C THR A 54 6.66 -2.24 9.12
N GLN A 55 7.93 -1.99 9.50
CA GLN A 55 8.67 -0.81 9.06
C GLN A 55 9.08 -0.93 7.59
N GLU A 56 9.55 -2.10 7.17
CA GLU A 56 9.89 -2.39 5.77
C GLU A 56 8.67 -2.22 4.86
N PHE A 57 7.51 -2.69 5.28
CA PHE A 57 6.27 -2.55 4.50
C PHE A 57 5.83 -1.08 4.40
N ILE A 58 5.88 -0.33 5.51
CA ILE A 58 5.56 1.11 5.49
C ILE A 58 6.54 1.88 4.59
N HIS A 59 7.84 1.59 4.66
CA HIS A 59 8.84 2.19 3.78
C HIS A 59 8.59 1.85 2.30
N LYS A 60 8.27 0.59 2.01
CA LYS A 60 7.93 0.16 0.66
C LYS A 60 6.69 0.90 0.12
N LEU A 61 5.65 1.04 0.93
CA LEU A 61 4.47 1.83 0.59
C LEU A 61 4.79 3.31 0.36
N ALA A 62 5.64 3.90 1.21
CA ALA A 62 6.04 5.30 1.07
C ALA A 62 6.78 5.56 -0.25
N ASP A 63 7.68 4.64 -0.66
CA ASP A 63 8.40 4.77 -1.92
C ASP A 63 7.50 4.57 -3.14
N GLU A 64 6.59 3.59 -3.12
CA GLU A 64 5.65 3.39 -4.22
C GLU A 64 4.62 4.52 -4.32
N LEU A 65 4.16 5.05 -3.17
CA LEU A 65 3.27 6.21 -3.13
C LEU A 65 3.95 7.45 -3.70
N ARG A 66 5.22 7.71 -3.34
CA ARG A 66 5.99 8.85 -3.87
C ARG A 66 6.07 8.80 -5.40
N LYS A 67 6.46 7.64 -5.96
CA LYS A 67 6.52 7.43 -7.42
C LYS A 67 5.15 7.61 -8.07
N ALA A 68 4.10 7.06 -7.48
CA ALA A 68 2.75 7.14 -8.03
C ALA A 68 2.21 8.58 -7.98
N TYR A 69 2.47 9.30 -6.89
CA TYR A 69 2.08 10.68 -6.69
C TYR A 69 2.74 11.60 -7.73
N GLU A 70 4.05 11.50 -7.92
CA GLU A 70 4.81 12.25 -8.93
C GLU A 70 4.28 12.02 -10.36
N ARG A 71 3.91 10.77 -10.69
CA ARG A 71 3.34 10.43 -12.01
C ARG A 71 1.91 10.96 -12.19
N SER A 72 1.12 10.97 -11.11
CA SER A 72 -0.30 11.34 -11.15
C SER A 72 -0.56 12.86 -11.21
N LYS A 73 0.45 13.69 -10.89
CA LYS A 73 0.36 15.17 -10.90
C LYS A 73 -0.79 15.77 -10.07
N ILE A 74 -1.22 15.08 -9.00
CA ILE A 74 -2.26 15.57 -8.06
C ILE A 74 -1.76 16.81 -7.31
#